data_AF-A0A7K0HSU1-F1
#
_entry.id   AF-A0A7K0HSU1-F1
#
_cell.length_a   1.000
_cell.length_b   1.000
_cell.length_c   1.000
_cell.angle_alpha   90.00
_cell.angle_beta   90.00
_cell.angle_gamma   90.00
#
_symmetry.space_group_name_H-M   'P 1'
#
loop_
_entity.id
_entity.type
_entity.pdbx_description
1 polymer ?
#
loop_
_entity_poly.entity_id
_entity_poly.type
_entity_poly.pdbx_seq_one_letter_code
_entity_poly.pdbx_strand_id
1 'polypeptide(L)' 'MIWLQLFYVYLKIGIFGFGGGYAMLSLIQADVVDRYGWISSQEFTDIVAISQMTPGPIGINSATYIGY' A
#
# COMPACT_ATOMS: atom_id res chain seq x y z
N MET A 1 -11.90 -8.68 11.62
CA MET A 1 -12.63 -7.97 10.53
C MET A 1 -11.61 -7.32 9.63
N ILE A 2 -11.24 -7.99 8.52
CA ILE A 2 -10.14 -7.55 7.64
C ILE A 2 -10.34 -6.13 7.10
N TRP A 3 -11.59 -5.75 6.82
CA TRP A 3 -11.98 -4.40 6.41
C TRP A 3 -11.56 -3.30 7.39
N LEU A 4 -11.65 -3.55 8.71
CA LEU A 4 -11.20 -2.57 9.71
C LEU A 4 -9.68 -2.47 9.76
N GLN A 5 -8.97 -3.57 9.50
CA GLN A 5 -7.51 -3.56 9.45
C GLN A 5 -7.02 -2.81 8.20
N LEU A 6 -7.61 -3.08 7.04
CA LEU A 6 -7.33 -2.35 5.79
C LEU A 6 -7.59 -0.86 5.97
N PHE A 7 -8.76 -0.49 6.50
CA PHE A 7 -9.09 0.91 6.79
C PHE A 7 -8.06 1.55 7.72
N TYR A 8 -7.70 0.88 8.82
CA TYR A 8 -6.72 1.42 9.79
C TYR A 8 -5.32 1.57 9.18
N VAL A 9 -4.85 0.58 8.41
CA VAL A 9 -3.55 0.61 7.73
C VAL A 9 -3.50 1.77 6.74
N TYR A 10 -4.50 1.91 5.87
CA TYR A 10 -4.52 2.99 4.88
C TYR A 10 -4.78 4.37 5.49
N LEU A 11 -5.52 4.46 6.61
CA LEU A 11 -5.63 5.69 7.39
C LEU A 11 -4.26 6.10 7.97
N LYS A 12 -3.52 5.16 8.55
CA LYS A 12 -2.16 5.37 9.05
C LYS A 12 -1.23 5.79 7.91
N ILE A 13 -1.25 5.11 6.78
CA ILE A 13 -0.42 5.47 5.61
C ILE A 13 -0.76 6.88 5.11
N GLY A 14 -2.04 7.29 5.10
CA GLY A 14 -2.44 8.64 4.72
C GLY A 14 -1.95 9.72 5.68
N ILE A 15 -1.95 9.44 6.99
CA ILE A 15 -1.52 10.40 8.03
C ILE A 15 0.01 10.44 8.19
N PHE A 16 0.71 9.33 7.96
CA PHE A 16 2.16 9.22 8.18
C PHE A 16 2.98 9.14 6.89
N GLY A 17 2.33 9.10 5.72
CA GLY A 17 2.98 9.07 4.40
C GLY A 17 3.58 10.40 3.94
N PHE A 18 3.79 11.35 4.84
CA PHE A 18 4.48 12.61 4.54
C PHE A 18 5.96 12.33 4.29
N GLY A 19 6.40 12.48 3.05
CA GLY A 19 7.74 12.07 2.58
C GLY A 19 7.81 11.69 1.10
N GLY A 20 6.68 11.80 0.36
CA GLY A 20 6.60 11.46 -1.06
C GLY A 20 6.26 9.99 -1.31
N GLY A 21 6.28 9.57 -2.58
CA GLY A 21 5.86 8.23 -2.98
C GLY A 21 6.64 7.10 -2.29
N TYR A 22 7.96 7.24 -2.12
CA TYR A 22 8.79 6.20 -1.53
C TYR A 22 8.55 5.99 -0.03
N ALA A 23 8.34 7.08 0.74
CA ALA A 23 7.99 6.96 2.16
C ALA A 23 6.66 6.20 2.34
N MET A 24 5.69 6.49 1.47
CA MET A 24 4.41 5.79 1.43
C MET A 24 4.57 4.31 1.08
N LEU A 25 5.41 3.98 0.09
CA LEU A 25 5.71 2.59 -0.27
C LEU A 25 6.35 1.80 0.88
N SER A 26 7.29 2.40 1.60
CA SER A 26 7.91 1.76 2.76
C SER A 26 6.90 1.44 3.86
N LEU A 27 5.93 2.34 4.09
CA LEU A 27 4.85 2.09 5.07
C LEU A 27 3.89 0.99 4.60
N ILE A 28 3.54 0.97 3.30
CA ILE A 28 2.70 -0.08 2.73
C ILE A 28 3.40 -1.44 2.85
N GLN A 29 4.67 -1.55 2.48
CA GLN A 29 5.42 -2.79 2.58
C GLN A 29 5.47 -3.30 4.03
N ALA A 30 5.79 -2.42 4.98
CA ALA A 30 5.91 -2.78 6.39
C ALA A 30 4.60 -3.31 6.99
N ASP A 31 3.46 -2.72 6.66
CA ASP A 31 2.17 -3.19 7.19
C ASP A 31 1.58 -4.33 6.34
N VAL A 32 1.46 -4.17 5.02
CA VAL A 32 0.73 -5.10 4.13
C VAL A 32 1.51 -6.40 3.89
N VAL A 33 2.83 -6.32 3.71
CA VAL A 33 3.68 -7.49 3.44
C VAL A 33 4.24 -8.06 4.74
N ASP A 34 4.99 -7.26 5.49
CA ASP A 34 5.77 -7.80 6.62
C ASP A 34 4.91 -8.10 7.85
N ARG A 35 3.95 -7.23 8.18
CA ARG A 35 3.15 -7.37 9.40
C ARG A 35 1.91 -8.25 9.21
N TYR A 36 1.14 -8.00 8.16
CA TYR A 36 -0.12 -8.70 7.92
C TYR A 36 0.00 -9.86 6.93
N GLY A 37 1.00 -9.84 6.05
CA GLY A 37 1.19 -10.89 5.04
C GLY A 37 0.00 -11.05 4.09
N TRP A 38 -0.72 -9.96 3.80
CA TRP A 38 -1.88 -10.01 2.90
C TRP A 38 -1.48 -10.28 1.45
N ILE A 39 -0.26 -9.85 1.08
CA ILE A 39 0.36 -10.11 -0.22
C ILE A 39 1.83 -10.47 -0.02
N SER A 40 2.41 -11.16 -1.00
CA SER A 40 3.85 -11.45 -1.05
C SER A 40 4.67 -10.23 -1.49
N SER A 41 5.98 -10.25 -1.21
CA SER A 41 6.91 -9.21 -1.70
C SER A 41 6.96 -9.11 -3.22
N GLN A 42 6.72 -10.22 -3.92
CA GLN A 42 6.64 -10.24 -5.39
C GLN A 42 5.38 -9.50 -5.87
N GLU A 43 4.21 -9.84 -5.33
CA GLU A 43 2.95 -9.17 -5.65
C GLU A 43 3.01 -7.67 -5.32
N PHE A 44 3.63 -7.31 -4.20
CA PHE A 44 3.87 -5.91 -3.87
C PHE A 44 4.69 -5.20 -4.95
N THR A 45 5.77 -5.82 -5.43
CA THR A 45 6.62 -5.26 -6.49
C THR A 45 5.84 -5.06 -7.78
N ASP A 46 5.01 -6.04 -8.16
CA ASP A 46 4.18 -5.98 -9.35
C ASP A 46 3.13 -4.86 -9.24
N ILE A 47 2.47 -4.72 -8.07
CA ILE A 47 1.52 -3.63 -7.78
C ILE A 47 2.22 -2.27 -7.85
N VAL A 48 3.43 -2.15 -7.32
CA VAL A 48 4.23 -0.91 -7.41
C VAL A 48 4.54 -0.58 -8.86
N ALA A 49 4.97 -1.56 -9.66
CA ALA A 49 5.24 -1.36 -11.09
C ALA A 49 3.99 -0.86 -11.82
N ILE A 50 2.86 -1.53 -11.63
CA ILE A 50 1.57 -1.14 -12.22
C ILE A 50 1.17 0.27 -11.76
N SER A 51 1.29 0.56 -10.48
CA SER A 51 0.90 1.86 -9.90
C SER A 51 1.74 3.03 -10.39
N GLN A 52 2.99 2.79 -10.81
CA GLN A 52 3.87 3.79 -11.42
C GLN A 52 3.59 3.99 -12.92
N MET A 53 3.03 2.98 -13.58
CA MET A 53 2.62 3.05 -14.99
C MET A 53 1.27 3.74 -15.17
N THR A 54 0.41 3.70 -14.14
CA THR A 54 -0.92 4.30 -14.16
C THR A 54 -0.90 5.75 -13.66
N PRO A 55 -1.70 6.66 -14.26
CA PRO A 55 -1.84 8.01 -13.73
C PRO A 55 -2.43 8.01 -12.32
N GLY A 56 -1.89 8.85 -11.44
CA GLY A 56 -2.46 9.09 -10.12
C GLY A 56 -1.50 8.79 -8.96
N PRO A 57 -1.95 8.96 -7.70
CA PRO A 57 -1.12 8.74 -6.52
C PRO A 57 -0.90 7.24 -6.27
N ILE A 58 0.35 6.83 -6.11
CA ILE A 58 0.74 5.43 -5.86
C ILE A 58 0.02 4.79 -4.65
N GLY A 59 -0.26 5.57 -3.61
CA GLY A 59 -1.01 5.11 -2.45
C GLY A 59 -2.45 4.72 -2.76
N ILE A 60 -3.11 5.45 -3.67
CA ILE A 60 -4.49 5.16 -4.08
C ILE A 60 -4.53 3.96 -5.01
N ASN A 61 -3.61 3.92 -5.98
CA ASN A 61 -3.51 2.80 -6.92
C ASN A 61 -3.22 1.49 -6.16
N SER A 62 -2.23 1.49 -5.27
CA SER A 62 -1.93 0.31 -4.43
C SER A 62 -3.09 -0.09 -3.51
N ALA A 63 -3.80 0.85 -2.89
CA ALA A 63 -5.00 0.57 -2.09
C ALA A 63 -6.09 -0.16 -2.88
N THR A 64 -6.26 0.20 -4.15
CA THR A 64 -7.26 -0.40 -5.03
C THR A 64 -6.92 -1.85 -5.35
N TYR A 65 -5.64 -2.15 -5.60
CA TYR A 65 -5.20 -3.52 -5.91
C TYR A 65 -5.10 -4.43 -4.68
N ILE A 66 -4.74 -3.88 -3.51
CA ILE A 66 -4.58 -4.65 -2.26
C ILE A 66 -5.94 -4.90 -1.57
N GLY A 67 -6.89 -3.99 -1.74
CA GLY A 67 -8.21 -4.06 -1.11
C GLY A 67 -9.30 -4.79 -1.91
N TYR A 68 -8.99 -5.31 -3.11
CA TYR A 68 -9.87 -6.15 -3.92
C TYR A 68 -9.80 -7.62 -3.48
#